data_AF-A0A8T2XL10-F1
#
_entry.id   AF-A0A8T2XL10-F1
#
_cell.length_a   1.000
_cell.length_b   1.000
_cell.length_c   1.000
_cell.angle_alpha   90.00
_cell.angle_beta   90.00
_cell.angle_gamma   90.00
#
_symmetry.space_group_name_H-M   'P 1'
#
loop_
_entity.id
_entity.type
_entity.pdbx_description
1 polymer ?
#
loop_
_entity_poly.entity_id
_entity_poly.type
_entity_poly.pdbx_seq_one_letter_code
_entity_poly.pdbx_strand_id
1 'polypeptide(L)'
;MPCLHHSLSTLPSFAKSADKTAKKSTFASCKTLQIRAMRAVVQRVTSASVEVDGHMVSEIGPGLLVLVGLHESDTDSNADYICRKVLNMRLFTNESTGRGWDQNVMQRNYEVLLGIRFRNHHLVGPRERKQKENYNNLQFRIKGMIFLAML
;
A
#
# COMPACT_ATOMS: atom_id res chain seq x y z
N MET A 1 -39.70 7.63 73.03
CA MET A 1 -40.02 6.41 73.79
C MET A 1 -39.83 5.22 72.86
N PRO A 2 -39.21 4.14 73.34
CA PRO A 2 -37.94 3.57 72.86
C PRO A 2 -38.22 2.34 71.96
N CYS A 3 -37.27 1.72 71.28
CA CYS A 3 -36.29 0.81 71.87
C CYS A 3 -35.27 0.34 70.83
N LEU A 4 -34.02 0.31 71.30
CA LEU A 4 -32.89 -0.46 70.83
C LEU A 4 -33.24 -1.97 70.75
N HIS A 5 -32.66 -2.72 69.82
CA HIS A 5 -31.57 -3.67 70.08
C HIS A 5 -31.29 -4.62 68.88
N HIS A 6 -30.03 -5.09 68.84
CA HIS A 6 -29.53 -6.32 68.19
C HIS A 6 -29.49 -6.36 66.64
N SER A 7 -28.52 -6.98 65.97
CA SER A 7 -27.35 -7.80 66.34
C SER A 7 -26.45 -7.96 65.09
N LEU A 8 -25.16 -8.23 65.33
CA LEU A 8 -24.12 -8.53 64.34
C LEU A 8 -24.36 -9.80 63.48
N SER A 9 -23.57 -9.90 62.41
CA SER A 9 -23.28 -11.03 61.48
C SER A 9 -24.21 -11.07 60.24
N THR A 10 -23.76 -11.20 58.99
CA THR A 10 -22.56 -11.86 58.44
C THR A 10 -22.27 -11.29 57.02
N LEU A 11 -21.01 -11.43 56.59
CA LEU A 11 -20.36 -11.35 55.24
C LEU A 11 -21.26 -11.51 53.98
N PRO A 12 -20.81 -11.21 52.72
CA PRO A 12 -19.45 -10.91 52.26
C PRO A 12 -19.30 -9.66 51.36
N SER A 13 -18.06 -9.18 51.29
CA SER A 13 -17.56 -8.37 50.18
C SER A 13 -17.73 -9.13 48.87
N PHE A 14 -18.45 -8.57 47.89
CA PHE A 14 -17.93 -8.31 46.55
C PHE A 14 -19.01 -7.72 45.63
N ALA A 15 -18.63 -6.59 45.02
CA ALA A 15 -19.10 -6.03 43.76
C ALA A 15 -20.59 -5.66 43.60
N LYS A 16 -20.85 -4.33 43.64
CA LYS A 16 -21.68 -3.66 42.62
C LYS A 16 -21.53 -2.13 42.66
N SER A 17 -21.27 -1.58 41.48
CA SER A 17 -22.03 -0.46 40.89
C SER A 17 -21.62 0.98 41.21
N ALA A 18 -21.79 1.78 40.14
CA ALA A 18 -22.01 3.21 40.04
C ALA A 18 -20.76 4.09 39.96
N ASP A 19 -20.35 4.48 38.76
CA ASP A 19 -20.94 5.55 37.94
C ASP A 19 -20.46 6.94 38.40
N LYS A 20 -19.74 7.61 37.51
CA LYS A 20 -20.03 8.99 37.04
C LYS A 20 -18.78 9.57 36.40
N THR A 21 -18.79 9.70 35.08
CA THR A 21 -18.44 11.00 34.47
C THR A 21 -18.90 11.06 33.02
N ALA A 22 -20.09 11.64 32.89
CA ALA A 22 -20.49 12.60 31.86
C ALA A 22 -19.64 12.65 30.58
N LYS A 23 -20.27 12.16 29.51
CA LYS A 23 -20.20 12.62 28.13
C LYS A 23 -19.66 14.05 27.99
N LYS A 24 -18.58 14.20 27.22
CA LYS A 24 -18.42 15.34 26.31
C LYS A 24 -18.01 14.83 24.94
N SER A 25 -19.03 14.70 24.10
CA SER A 25 -18.92 14.73 22.66
C SER A 25 -18.17 16.01 22.27
N THR A 26 -16.96 15.86 21.75
CA THR A 26 -16.32 16.88 20.94
C THR A 26 -15.91 16.19 19.66
N PHE A 27 -16.73 16.42 18.63
CA PHE A 27 -16.47 16.25 17.21
C PHE A 27 -15.16 15.54 16.89
N ALA A 28 -15.28 14.27 16.47
CA ALA A 28 -14.22 13.57 15.80
C ALA A 28 -13.71 14.46 14.66
N SER A 29 -12.51 15.03 14.84
CA SER A 29 -11.70 15.48 13.72
C SER A 29 -11.61 14.27 12.80
N CYS A 30 -12.31 14.35 11.67
CA CYS A 30 -12.04 13.50 10.52
C CYS A 30 -10.58 13.82 10.16
N LYS A 31 -9.64 13.14 10.83
CA LYS A 31 -8.25 13.11 10.43
C LYS A 31 -8.33 12.62 9.00
N THR A 32 -8.14 13.53 8.05
CA THR A 32 -7.78 13.20 6.69
C THR A 32 -6.76 12.07 6.81
N LEU A 33 -7.09 10.90 6.29
CA LEU A 33 -6.16 9.77 6.22
C LEU A 33 -4.99 10.25 5.37
N GLN A 34 -4.02 10.91 6.01
CA GLN A 34 -2.80 11.33 5.36
C GLN A 34 -2.16 10.04 4.85
N ILE A 35 -2.09 9.95 3.53
CA ILE A 35 -1.43 8.86 2.85
C ILE A 35 0.06 9.04 3.12
N ARG A 36 0.58 8.40 4.17
CA ARG A 36 1.98 8.49 4.59
C ARG A 36 2.88 7.38 4.04
N ALA A 37 2.39 6.57 3.11
CA ALA A 37 3.11 5.40 2.61
C ALA A 37 3.07 5.31 1.08
N MET A 38 4.09 4.66 0.52
CA MET A 38 4.21 4.33 -0.90
C MET A 38 2.90 3.73 -1.43
N ARG A 39 2.47 4.22 -2.60
CA ARG A 39 1.32 3.68 -3.32
C ARG A 39 1.72 3.27 -4.72
N ALA A 40 1.13 2.21 -5.22
CA ALA A 40 1.22 1.82 -6.61
C ALA A 40 -0.19 1.64 -7.17
N VAL A 41 -0.41 2.18 -8.37
CA VAL A 41 -1.56 1.86 -9.21
C VAL A 41 -1.06 0.88 -10.26
N VAL A 42 -1.62 -0.33 -10.25
CA VAL A 42 -1.27 -1.37 -11.21
C VAL A 42 -2.36 -1.46 -12.25
N GLN A 43 -1.98 -1.37 -13.51
CA GLN A 43 -2.88 -1.45 -14.65
C GLN A 43 -2.43 -2.60 -15.53
N ARG A 44 -3.39 -3.47 -15.86
CA ARG A 44 -3.19 -4.49 -16.89
C ARG A 44 -3.34 -3.83 -18.25
N VAL A 45 -2.32 -3.98 -19.09
CA VAL A 45 -2.26 -3.32 -20.40
C VAL A 45 -1.90 -4.33 -21.48
N THR A 46 -2.39 -4.10 -22.70
CA THR A 46 -1.98 -4.84 -23.90
C THR A 46 -0.69 -4.30 -24.49
N SER A 47 -0.43 -3.02 -24.29
CA SER A 47 0.82 -2.33 -24.60
C SER A 47 0.88 -1.03 -23.79
N ALA A 48 2.09 -0.52 -23.54
CA ALA A 48 2.30 0.80 -22.96
C ALA A 48 3.63 1.39 -23.39
N SER A 49 3.68 2.70 -23.64
CA SER A 49 4.90 3.42 -23.98
C SER A 49 5.04 4.69 -23.13
N VAL A 50 6.27 5.15 -22.97
CA VAL A 50 6.61 6.44 -22.37
C VAL A 50 7.47 7.21 -23.35
N GLU A 51 7.03 8.42 -23.66
CA GLU A 51 7.73 9.37 -24.51
C GLU A 51 8.09 10.62 -23.70
N VAL A 52 9.28 11.16 -23.92
CA VAL A 52 9.76 12.42 -23.33
C VAL A 52 10.28 13.28 -24.47
N ASP A 53 9.74 14.50 -24.60
CA ASP A 53 10.11 15.45 -25.66
C ASP A 53 10.04 14.86 -27.08
N GLY A 54 9.06 13.98 -27.33
CA GLY A 54 8.87 13.32 -28.62
C GLY A 54 9.83 12.14 -28.88
N HIS A 55 10.66 11.78 -27.91
CA HIS A 55 11.53 10.62 -27.97
C HIS A 55 10.97 9.46 -27.13
N MET A 56 10.82 8.30 -27.76
CA MET A 56 10.39 7.09 -27.06
C MET A 56 11.50 6.62 -26.11
N VAL A 57 11.19 6.61 -24.81
CA VAL A 57 12.12 6.22 -23.74
C VAL A 57 11.99 4.74 -23.43
N SER A 58 10.77 4.21 -23.45
CA SER A 58 10.48 2.81 -23.17
C SER A 58 9.13 2.42 -23.75
N GLU A 59 9.04 1.19 -24.22
CA GLU A 59 7.80 0.55 -24.67
C GLU A 59 7.73 -0.86 -24.08
N ILE A 60 6.53 -1.33 -23.80
CA ILE A 60 6.24 -2.71 -23.45
C ILE A 60 5.05 -3.24 -24.25
N GLY A 61 5.08 -4.54 -24.50
CA GLY A 61 3.94 -5.30 -25.04
C GLY A 61 2.91 -5.65 -23.96
N PRO A 62 2.27 -6.83 -24.02
CA PRO A 62 1.29 -7.25 -23.03
C PRO A 62 1.94 -7.39 -21.65
N GLY A 63 1.30 -6.79 -20.64
CA GLY A 63 1.86 -6.82 -19.29
C GLY A 63 1.22 -5.84 -18.32
N LEU A 64 2.07 -5.21 -17.50
CA LEU A 64 1.64 -4.31 -16.42
C LEU A 64 2.27 -2.93 -16.55
N LEU A 65 1.43 -1.89 -16.49
CA LEU A 65 1.84 -0.53 -16.23
C LEU A 65 1.67 -0.25 -14.73
N VAL A 66 2.76 0.10 -14.06
CA VAL A 66 2.77 0.34 -12.61
C VAL A 66 3.14 1.80 -12.35
N LEU A 67 2.16 2.59 -11.91
CA LEU A 67 2.35 3.99 -11.54
C LEU A 67 2.60 4.08 -10.04
N VAL A 68 3.81 4.51 -9.66
CA VAL A 68 4.22 4.58 -8.26
C VAL A 68 4.16 6.02 -7.77
N GLY A 69 3.49 6.21 -6.63
CA GLY A 69 3.52 7.42 -5.83
C GLY A 69 4.42 7.20 -4.62
N LEU A 70 5.53 7.93 -4.59
CA LEU A 70 6.52 7.89 -3.51
C LEU A 70 6.21 8.95 -2.44
N HIS A 71 6.50 8.62 -1.18
CA HIS A 71 6.43 9.48 -0.01
C HIS A 71 7.82 9.61 0.64
N GLU A 72 8.05 10.69 1.39
CA GLU A 72 9.36 11.00 1.98
C GLU A 72 9.84 10.00 3.04
N SER A 73 8.87 9.38 3.72
CA SER A 73 9.08 8.34 4.73
C SER A 73 9.19 6.94 4.13
N ASP A 74 9.22 6.81 2.80
CA ASP A 74 9.38 5.51 2.17
C ASP A 74 10.82 5.00 2.31
N THR A 75 10.92 3.72 2.64
CA THR A 75 12.17 2.97 2.81
C THR A 75 12.29 1.92 1.70
N ASP A 76 13.48 1.33 1.56
CA ASP A 76 13.69 0.23 0.62
C ASP A 76 12.77 -0.96 0.88
N SER A 77 12.40 -1.21 2.14
CA SER A 77 11.42 -2.24 2.51
C SER A 77 10.02 -2.00 1.92
N ASN A 78 9.65 -0.75 1.66
CA ASN A 78 8.40 -0.45 0.95
C ASN A 78 8.52 -0.80 -0.53
N ALA A 79 9.69 -0.52 -1.14
CA ALA A 79 9.97 -0.91 -2.51
C ALA A 79 9.99 -2.45 -2.66
N ASP A 80 10.62 -3.18 -1.72
CA ASP A 80 10.56 -4.65 -1.62
C ASP A 80 9.12 -5.15 -1.69
N TYR A 81 8.28 -4.56 -0.83
CA TYR A 81 6.91 -4.97 -0.66
C TYR A 81 6.11 -4.78 -1.94
N ILE A 82 6.25 -3.62 -2.60
CA ILE A 82 5.58 -3.35 -3.87
C ILE A 82 6.11 -4.27 -4.96
N CYS A 83 7.42 -4.46 -5.10
CA CYS A 83 8.00 -5.41 -6.07
C CYS A 83 7.37 -6.78 -5.95
N ARG A 84 7.42 -7.37 -4.74
CA ARG A 84 6.87 -8.72 -4.50
C ARG A 84 5.38 -8.77 -4.78
N LYS A 85 4.64 -7.72 -4.43
CA LYS A 85 3.18 -7.68 -4.63
C LYS A 85 2.82 -7.56 -6.11
N VAL A 86 3.51 -6.72 -6.86
CA VAL A 86 3.33 -6.55 -8.31
C VAL A 86 3.62 -7.85 -9.05
N LEU A 87 4.75 -8.49 -8.75
CA LEU A 87 5.18 -9.69 -9.46
C LEU A 87 4.29 -10.90 -9.17
N ASN A 88 3.74 -11.01 -7.96
CA ASN A 88 2.89 -12.14 -7.56
C ASN A 88 1.39 -11.90 -7.80
N MET A 89 0.99 -10.71 -8.26
CA MET A 89 -0.41 -10.39 -8.49
C MET A 89 -0.98 -11.20 -9.67
N ARG A 90 -2.06 -11.94 -9.41
CA ARG A 90 -2.71 -12.84 -10.39
C ARG A 90 -3.74 -12.06 -11.21
N LEU A 91 -3.25 -11.24 -12.13
CA LEU A 91 -4.08 -10.33 -12.94
C LEU A 91 -4.45 -10.91 -14.31
N PHE A 92 -3.81 -12.00 -14.71
CA PHE A 92 -3.94 -12.56 -16.04
C PHE A 92 -4.77 -13.84 -16.06
N THR A 93 -5.40 -14.08 -17.20
CA THR A 93 -6.17 -15.28 -17.48
C THR A 93 -5.22 -16.44 -17.77
N ASN A 94 -5.55 -17.61 -17.25
CA ASN A 94 -4.84 -18.84 -17.56
C ASN A 94 -5.35 -19.40 -18.90
N GLU A 95 -4.49 -19.50 -19.91
CA GLU A 95 -4.86 -20.01 -21.24
C GLU A 95 -5.22 -21.50 -21.23
N SER A 96 -4.61 -22.29 -20.36
CA SER A 96 -4.88 -23.74 -20.29
C SER A 96 -6.23 -24.05 -19.63
N THR A 97 -6.64 -23.25 -18.63
CA THR A 97 -7.87 -23.51 -17.86
C THR A 97 -9.02 -22.55 -18.17
N GLY A 98 -8.75 -21.46 -18.89
CA GLY A 98 -9.71 -20.38 -19.17
C GLY A 98 -10.07 -19.51 -17.95
N ARG A 99 -9.48 -19.77 -16.77
CA ARG A 99 -9.80 -19.05 -15.54
C ARG A 99 -9.17 -17.67 -15.52
N GLY A 100 -9.99 -16.64 -15.33
CA GLY A 100 -9.52 -15.27 -15.07
C GLY A 100 -8.89 -15.11 -13.68
N TRP A 101 -7.98 -14.15 -13.53
CA TRP A 101 -7.32 -13.81 -12.25
C TRP A 101 -6.51 -14.97 -11.65
N ASP A 102 -5.79 -15.70 -12.50
CA ASP A 102 -5.15 -16.97 -12.12
C ASP A 102 -3.64 -16.97 -12.37
N GLN A 103 -3.15 -16.18 -13.33
CA GLN A 103 -1.72 -16.10 -13.64
C GLN A 103 -1.12 -14.73 -13.30
N ASN A 104 0.12 -14.76 -12.84
CA ASN A 104 0.92 -13.57 -12.58
C ASN A 104 1.76 -13.17 -13.81
N VAL A 105 2.44 -12.03 -13.72
CA VAL A 105 3.19 -11.46 -14.85
C VAL A 105 4.37 -12.34 -15.28
N MET A 106 5.03 -13.00 -14.33
CA MET A 106 6.17 -13.89 -14.59
C MET A 106 5.71 -15.17 -15.31
N GLN A 107 4.59 -15.76 -14.88
CA GLN A 107 4.02 -16.97 -15.48
C GLN A 107 3.58 -16.78 -16.94
N ARG A 108 3.22 -15.55 -17.32
CA ARG A 108 2.84 -15.19 -18.69
C ARG A 108 4.02 -14.76 -19.56
N ASN A 109 5.22 -14.66 -18.98
CA ASN A 109 6.37 -14.03 -19.61
C ASN A 109 6.05 -12.61 -20.13
N TYR A 110 5.32 -11.84 -19.32
CA TYR A 110 4.87 -10.50 -19.66
C TYR A 110 5.80 -9.44 -19.08
N GLU A 111 5.72 -8.23 -19.65
CA GLU A 111 6.60 -7.12 -19.32
C GLU A 111 5.99 -6.20 -18.26
N VAL A 112 6.85 -5.46 -17.56
CA VAL A 112 6.42 -4.49 -16.55
C VAL A 112 7.08 -3.14 -16.84
N LEU A 113 6.23 -2.13 -17.04
CA LEU A 113 6.65 -0.75 -17.20
C LEU A 113 6.35 0.03 -15.93
N LEU A 114 7.41 0.58 -15.33
CA LEU A 114 7.30 1.41 -14.13
C LEU A 114 7.28 2.87 -14.52
N GLY A 115 6.25 3.60 -14.11
CA GLY A 115 6.16 5.05 -14.23
C GLY A 115 6.07 5.71 -12.86
N ILE A 116 6.65 6.89 -12.70
CA ILE A 116 6.29 7.78 -11.59
C ILE A 116 5.09 8.62 -12.03
N ARG A 117 4.08 8.72 -11.15
CA ARG A 117 3.05 9.75 -11.31
C ARG A 117 3.58 11.07 -10.72
N PHE A 118 4.18 11.90 -11.55
CA PHE A 118 4.49 13.28 -11.16
C PHE A 118 3.20 14.09 -11.16
N ARG A 119 2.85 14.67 -10.00
CA ARG A 119 1.87 15.77 -9.98
C ARG A 119 2.61 17.00 -10.47
N ASN A 120 2.17 17.59 -11.59
CA ASN A 120 2.74 18.81 -12.19
C ASN A 120 2.50 20.05 -11.32
N HIS A 121 3.08 20.09 -10.13
CA HIS A 121 3.23 21.30 -9.33
C HIS A 121 4.56 21.24 -8.59
N HIS A 122 5.57 21.86 -9.19
CA HIS A 122 6.70 22.53 -8.53
C HIS A 122 7.37 21.75 -7.38
N LEU A 123 8.23 20.78 -7.73
CA LEU A 123 9.17 20.17 -6.79
C LEU A 123 10.59 20.32 -7.33
N VAL A 124 11.22 21.46 -7.05
CA VAL A 124 12.67 21.61 -7.22
C VAL A 124 13.29 21.68 -5.84
N GLY A 125 14.07 20.66 -5.46
CA GLY A 125 14.74 20.60 -4.16
C GLY A 125 15.27 19.21 -3.79
N PRO A 126 15.90 19.04 -2.61
CA PRO A 126 16.50 17.78 -2.14
C PRO A 126 15.55 16.57 -2.15
N ARG A 127 14.24 16.83 -2.16
CA ARG A 127 13.15 15.86 -2.22
C ARG A 127 13.18 14.97 -3.46
N GLU A 128 13.65 15.50 -4.59
CA GLU A 128 13.70 14.77 -5.87
C GLU A 128 14.75 13.65 -5.86
N ARG A 129 15.91 13.87 -5.22
CA ARG A 129 17.01 12.89 -5.20
C ARG A 129 16.61 11.58 -4.54
N LYS A 130 16.00 11.65 -3.36
CA LYS A 130 15.55 10.46 -2.62
C LYS A 130 14.41 9.73 -3.34
N GLN A 131 13.53 10.46 -4.01
CA GLN A 131 12.47 9.86 -4.84
C GLN A 131 13.05 9.13 -6.05
N LYS A 132 14.03 9.74 -6.73
CA LYS A 132 14.73 9.14 -7.86
C LYS A 132 15.48 7.88 -7.44
N GLU A 133 16.14 7.89 -6.28
CA GLU A 133 16.81 6.72 -5.72
C GLU A 133 15.85 5.57 -5.42
N ASN A 134 14.76 5.83 -4.68
CA ASN A 134 13.73 4.83 -4.40
C ASN A 134 13.13 4.22 -5.68
N TYR A 135 12.91 5.05 -6.71
CA TYR A 135 12.42 4.58 -8.00
C TYR A 135 13.44 3.74 -8.76
N ASN A 136 14.71 4.15 -8.78
CA ASN A 136 15.79 3.38 -9.40
C ASN A 136 15.99 2.03 -8.72
N ASN A 137 15.94 2.01 -7.37
CA ASN A 137 15.98 0.78 -6.60
C ASN A 137 14.80 -0.14 -6.97
N LEU A 138 13.58 0.40 -7.04
CA LEU A 138 12.40 -0.36 -7.45
C LEU A 138 12.55 -0.91 -8.88
N GLN A 139 13.00 -0.09 -9.82
CA GLN A 139 13.27 -0.48 -11.21
C GLN A 139 14.29 -1.62 -11.30
N PHE A 140 15.45 -1.47 -10.65
CA PHE A 140 16.52 -2.45 -10.69
C PHE A 140 16.06 -3.80 -10.14
N ARG A 141 15.23 -3.79 -9.11
CA ARG A 141 14.74 -4.99 -8.46
C ARG A 141 13.64 -5.69 -9.24
N ILE A 142 12.71 -4.96 -9.83
CA ILE A 142 11.70 -5.54 -10.71
C ILE A 142 12.38 -6.15 -11.93
N LYS A 143 13.31 -5.43 -12.56
CA LYS A 143 14.10 -5.95 -13.69
C LYS A 143 14.92 -7.18 -13.28
N GLY A 144 15.61 -7.14 -12.15
CA GLY A 144 16.42 -8.25 -11.66
C GLY A 144 15.59 -9.49 -11.30
N MET A 145 14.43 -9.33 -10.67
CA MET A 145 13.55 -10.46 -10.33
C MET A 145 12.88 -11.07 -11.56
N ILE A 146 12.46 -10.24 -12.53
CA ILE A 146 11.93 -10.73 -13.80
C ILE A 146 13.01 -11.46 -14.59
N PHE A 147 14.22 -10.89 -14.67
CA PHE A 147 15.35 -11.52 -15.33
C PHE A 147 15.72 -12.87 -14.71
N LEU A 148 15.76 -12.94 -13.37
CA LEU A 148 16.02 -14.20 -12.66
C LEU A 148 14.88 -15.22 -12.80
N ALA A 149 13.63 -14.77 -12.95
CA ALA A 149 12.49 -15.65 -13.19
C ALA A 149 12.38 -16.16 -14.64
N MET A 150 13.12 -15.55 -15.57
CA MET A 150 13.20 -15.95 -16.98
C MET A 150 14.40 -16.87 -17.29
N LEU A 151 15.38 -16.97 -16.39
CA LEU A 151 16.52 -17.90 -16.46
C LEU A 151 16.16 -19.27 -15.86
#